data_AF-A0A7W5GVP1-F1
#
_entry.id   AF-A0A7W5GVP1-F1
#
_cell.length_a   1.000
_cell.length_b   1.000
_cell.length_c   1.000
_cell.angle_alpha   90.00
_cell.angle_beta   90.00
_cell.angle_gamma   90.00
#
_symmetry.space_group_name_H-M   'P 1'
#
loop_
_entity.id
_entity.type
_entity.pdbx_description
1 polymer ?
#
loop_
_entity_poly.entity_id
_entity_poly.type
_entity_poly.pdbx_seq_one_letter_code
_entity_poly.pdbx_strand_id
1 'polypeptide(L)'
;MMVKIPVVADVDDLYHQREDRIDQALKAKGLGTVIGWGDSLGEARGGRSRRVAYTRVDLDVVEVEAARAELQAVLAAIGTPAGTEIHYSRDGVSVADVFAPPDWQIAQPMLHGVRDR
;
A
#
# COMPACT_ATOMS: atom_id res chain seq x y z
N MET A 1 -1.42 7.92 -6.36
CA MET A 1 -1.08 7.45 -5.00
C MET A 1 -0.92 5.93 -5.06
N MET A 2 -0.22 5.28 -4.13
CA MET A 2 -0.04 3.82 -4.17
C MET A 2 -0.01 3.22 -2.75
N VAL A 3 -0.53 2.00 -2.60
CA VAL A 3 -0.48 1.22 -1.36
C VAL A 3 0.34 -0.04 -1.60
N LYS A 4 1.25 -0.33 -0.67
CA LYS A 4 2.07 -1.55 -0.65
C LYS A 4 1.66 -2.40 0.54
N ILE A 5 1.24 -3.63 0.28
CA ILE A 5 0.77 -4.55 1.33
C ILE A 5 1.69 -5.76 1.37
N PRO A 6 2.41 -6.04 2.47
CA PRO A 6 3.17 -7.27 2.62
C PRO A 6 2.30 -8.52 2.42
N VAL A 7 2.81 -9.47 1.64
CA VAL A 7 2.18 -10.80 1.53
C VAL A 7 2.68 -11.66 2.67
N VAL A 8 1.79 -11.96 3.61
CA VAL A 8 2.03 -12.86 4.74
C VAL A 8 1.30 -14.16 4.47
N ALA A 9 2.02 -15.29 4.52
CA ALA A 9 1.50 -16.60 4.11
C ALA A 9 0.22 -17.05 4.84
N ASP A 10 -0.04 -16.51 6.03
CA ASP A 10 -1.21 -16.84 6.86
C ASP A 10 -2.29 -15.73 6.85
N VAL A 11 -2.04 -14.59 6.20
CA VAL A 11 -3.02 -13.49 6.05
C VAL A 11 -3.50 -13.51 4.62
N ASP A 12 -4.27 -14.54 4.34
CA ASP A 12 -4.69 -14.91 2.99
C ASP A 12 -5.66 -13.87 2.42
N ASP A 13 -5.35 -13.36 1.23
CA ASP A 13 -6.29 -12.60 0.39
C ASP A 13 -6.47 -13.34 -0.94
N LEU A 14 -6.78 -14.65 -0.86
CA LEU A 14 -6.97 -15.53 -2.03
C LEU A 14 -7.92 -14.95 -3.09
N TYR A 15 -8.81 -14.06 -2.67
CA TYR A 15 -9.85 -13.48 -3.50
C TYR A 15 -9.59 -12.03 -3.88
N HIS A 16 -8.42 -11.46 -3.54
CA HIS A 16 -8.07 -10.06 -3.83
C HIS A 16 -9.17 -9.07 -3.41
N GLN A 17 -9.74 -9.30 -2.22
CA GLN A 17 -10.84 -8.49 -1.71
C GLN A 17 -10.36 -7.17 -1.11
N ARG A 18 -9.05 -7.05 -0.82
CA ARG A 18 -8.51 -5.82 -0.22
C ARG A 18 -8.63 -4.65 -1.18
N GLU A 19 -8.27 -4.87 -2.44
CA GLU A 19 -8.35 -3.86 -3.50
C GLU A 19 -9.78 -3.39 -3.69
N ASP A 20 -10.74 -4.32 -3.76
CA ASP A 20 -12.15 -4.00 -3.89
C ASP A 20 -12.68 -3.19 -2.69
N ARG A 21 -12.29 -3.55 -1.47
CA ARG A 21 -12.69 -2.81 -0.26
C ARG A 21 -12.07 -1.42 -0.22
N ILE A 22 -10.82 -1.27 -0.64
CA ILE A 22 -10.16 0.03 -0.78
C ILE A 22 -10.89 0.89 -1.82
N ASP A 23 -11.18 0.32 -2.99
CA ASP A 23 -11.90 1.01 -4.07
C ASP A 23 -13.30 1.48 -3.61
N GLN A 24 -14.06 0.61 -2.96
CA GLN A 24 -15.37 0.93 -2.42
C GLN A 24 -15.32 2.05 -1.38
N ALA A 25 -14.36 2.02 -0.45
CA ALA A 25 -14.21 3.05 0.58
C ALA A 25 -13.90 4.42 -0.03
N LEU A 26 -12.97 4.48 -0.99
CA LEU A 26 -12.62 5.73 -1.67
C LEU A 26 -13.79 6.26 -2.52
N LYS A 27 -14.47 5.40 -3.28
CA LYS A 27 -15.62 5.79 -4.10
C LYS A 27 -16.79 6.30 -3.27
N ALA A 28 -17.09 5.65 -2.14
CA ALA A 28 -18.19 6.05 -1.26
C ALA A 28 -18.03 7.48 -0.74
N LYS A 29 -16.80 7.99 -0.66
CA LYS A 29 -16.49 9.35 -0.23
C LYS A 29 -16.11 10.30 -1.37
N GLY A 30 -16.11 9.82 -2.62
CA GLY A 30 -15.68 10.61 -3.78
C GLY A 30 -14.19 10.99 -3.74
N LEU A 31 -13.36 10.20 -3.06
CA LEU A 31 -11.94 10.50 -2.81
C LEU A 31 -11.00 9.91 -3.87
N GLY A 32 -11.46 8.93 -4.65
CA GLY A 32 -10.65 8.28 -5.67
C GLY A 32 -11.16 6.90 -6.08
N THR A 33 -10.31 6.17 -6.78
CA THR A 33 -10.57 4.79 -7.24
C THR A 33 -9.26 4.01 -7.35
N VAL A 34 -9.35 2.69 -7.25
CA VAL A 34 -8.26 1.78 -7.64
C VAL A 34 -8.19 1.73 -9.17
N ILE A 35 -7.01 1.98 -9.72
CA ILE A 35 -6.75 1.95 -11.17
C ILE A 35 -5.98 0.69 -11.61
N GLY A 36 -5.40 -0.04 -10.65
CA GLY A 36 -4.71 -1.29 -10.92
C GLY A 36 -4.14 -1.90 -9.65
N TRP A 37 -3.78 -3.18 -9.73
CA TRP A 37 -3.06 -3.87 -8.68
C TRP A 37 -2.18 -4.98 -9.25
N GLY A 38 -1.24 -5.46 -8.45
CA GLY A 38 -0.40 -6.58 -8.84
C GLY A 38 0.61 -7.01 -7.80
N ASP A 39 1.02 -8.26 -7.89
CA ASP A 39 2.00 -8.86 -6.99
C ASP A 39 3.44 -8.57 -7.41
N SER A 40 4.23 -8.10 -6.46
CA SER A 40 5.66 -7.85 -6.61
C SER A 40 6.46 -8.98 -5.97
N LEU A 41 7.37 -9.56 -6.77
CA LEU A 41 8.28 -10.60 -6.33
C LEU A 41 9.32 -10.03 -5.36
N GLY A 42 9.55 -10.74 -4.25
CA GLY A 42 10.63 -10.47 -3.31
C GLY A 42 12.01 -10.85 -3.82
N GLU A 43 13.02 -10.68 -2.96
CA GLU A 43 14.40 -11.03 -3.28
C GLU A 43 14.55 -12.49 -3.73
N ALA A 44 15.46 -12.72 -4.67
CA ALA A 44 15.81 -14.06 -5.11
C ALA A 44 16.52 -14.80 -3.99
N ARG A 45 15.84 -15.78 -3.37
CA ARG A 45 16.53 -16.81 -2.58
C ARG A 45 17.20 -17.80 -3.53
N GLY A 46 18.52 -17.96 -3.39
CA GLY A 46 19.38 -18.74 -4.28
C GLY A 46 18.71 -19.99 -4.87
N GLY A 47 18.59 -20.00 -6.21
CA GLY A 47 18.17 -21.17 -7.00
C GLY A 47 16.69 -21.56 -6.95
N ARG A 48 15.81 -20.86 -6.23
CA ARG A 48 14.35 -21.12 -6.22
C ARG A 48 13.54 -19.92 -6.71
N SER A 49 12.31 -20.16 -7.16
CA SER A 49 11.40 -19.10 -7.62
C SER A 49 11.25 -18.01 -6.55
N ARG A 50 11.18 -16.75 -7.00
CA ARG A 50 10.94 -15.61 -6.11
C ARG A 50 9.54 -15.74 -5.53
N ARG A 51 9.39 -15.61 -4.22
CA ARG A 51 8.07 -15.52 -3.59
C ARG A 51 7.52 -14.12 -3.81
N VAL A 52 6.20 -13.98 -3.95
CA VAL A 52 5.56 -12.66 -3.83
C VAL A 52 5.88 -12.12 -2.44
N ALA A 53 6.38 -10.88 -2.38
CA ALA A 53 6.68 -10.21 -1.11
C ALA A 53 5.64 -9.13 -0.79
N TYR A 54 5.07 -8.50 -1.81
CA TYR A 54 4.09 -7.43 -1.62
C TYR A 54 3.04 -7.44 -2.72
N THR A 55 1.81 -7.10 -2.37
CA THR A 55 0.77 -6.69 -3.32
C THR A 55 0.77 -5.18 -3.41
N ARG A 56 0.78 -4.64 -4.63
CA ARG A 56 0.70 -3.20 -4.90
C ARG A 56 -0.69 -2.86 -5.37
N VAL A 57 -1.25 -1.78 -4.83
CA VAL A 57 -2.52 -1.19 -5.26
C VAL A 57 -2.27 0.23 -5.73
N ASP A 58 -2.51 0.50 -7.00
CA ASP A 58 -2.33 1.80 -7.62
C ASP A 58 -3.66 2.58 -7.61
N LEU A 59 -3.62 3.84 -7.17
CA LEU A 59 -4.80 4.67 -6.89
C LEU A 59 -4.74 5.99 -7.66
N ASP A 60 -5.86 6.35 -8.26
CA ASP A 60 -6.14 7.72 -8.69
C ASP A 60 -6.98 8.42 -7.60
N VAL A 61 -6.53 9.58 -7.14
CA VAL A 61 -7.09 10.26 -5.96
C VAL A 61 -7.35 11.73 -6.24
N VAL A 62 -8.46 12.24 -5.70
CA VAL A 62 -8.89 13.63 -5.90
C VAL A 62 -8.22 14.58 -4.92
N GLU A 63 -8.11 14.17 -3.65
CA GLU A 63 -7.51 14.96 -2.57
C GLU A 63 -6.63 14.04 -1.72
N VAL A 64 -5.33 14.36 -1.64
CA VAL A 64 -4.30 13.46 -1.12
C VAL A 64 -4.47 13.24 0.38
N GLU A 65 -4.72 14.27 1.16
CA GLU A 65 -4.77 14.14 2.62
C GLU A 65 -6.03 13.41 3.09
N ALA A 66 -7.18 13.69 2.49
CA ALA A 66 -8.44 13.01 2.77
C ALA A 66 -8.39 11.56 2.30
N ALA A 67 -7.86 11.27 1.11
CA ALA A 67 -7.68 9.89 0.65
C ALA A 67 -6.71 9.12 1.56
N ARG A 68 -5.60 9.74 1.97
CA ARG A 68 -4.64 9.17 2.93
C ARG A 68 -5.31 8.82 4.26
N ALA A 69 -6.07 9.74 4.85
CA ALA A 69 -6.79 9.49 6.10
C ALA A 69 -7.79 8.33 5.96
N GLU A 70 -8.49 8.26 4.83
CA GLU A 70 -9.42 7.16 4.56
C GLU A 70 -8.70 5.82 4.40
N LEU A 71 -7.58 5.83 3.68
CA LEU A 71 -6.74 4.64 3.50
C LEU A 71 -6.23 4.11 4.84
N GLN A 72 -5.77 4.98 5.74
CA GLN A 72 -5.35 4.56 7.08
C GLN A 72 -6.48 3.85 7.84
N ALA A 73 -7.70 4.38 7.76
CA ALA A 73 -8.87 3.83 8.43
C ALA A 73 -9.29 2.48 7.82
N VAL A 74 -9.43 2.39 6.49
CA VAL A 74 -9.88 1.15 5.83
C VAL A 74 -8.82 0.05 5.93
N LEU A 75 -7.53 0.38 5.77
CA LEU A 75 -6.45 -0.61 5.84
C LEU A 75 -6.31 -1.20 7.25
N ALA A 76 -6.47 -0.40 8.30
CA ALA A 76 -6.53 -0.90 9.66
C ALA A 76 -7.78 -1.78 9.88
N ALA A 77 -8.94 -1.34 9.40
CA ALA A 77 -10.21 -2.07 9.56
C ALA A 77 -10.24 -3.43 8.85
N ILE A 78 -9.60 -3.55 7.68
CA ILE A 78 -9.49 -4.84 6.96
C ILE A 78 -8.34 -5.73 7.45
N GLY A 79 -7.63 -5.32 8.51
CA GLY A 79 -6.58 -6.12 9.13
C GLY A 79 -5.32 -6.27 8.29
N THR A 80 -4.89 -5.20 7.61
CA THR A 80 -3.65 -5.21 6.83
C THR A 80 -2.45 -5.58 7.72
N PRO A 81 -1.45 -6.32 7.21
CA PRO A 81 -0.28 -6.68 8.00
C PRO A 81 0.60 -5.48 8.35
N ALA A 82 1.38 -5.60 9.43
CA ALA A 82 2.42 -4.64 9.77
C ALA A 82 3.42 -4.49 8.61
N GLY A 83 3.88 -3.27 8.37
CA GLY A 83 4.72 -2.93 7.23
C GLY A 83 3.95 -2.61 5.95
N THR A 84 2.61 -2.52 5.99
CA THR A 84 1.84 -1.88 4.92
C THR A 84 2.21 -0.42 4.80
N GLU A 85 2.40 0.06 3.58
CA GLU A 85 2.84 1.43 3.28
C GLU A 85 1.81 2.16 2.40
N ILE A 86 1.48 3.41 2.74
CA ILE A 86 0.73 4.34 1.87
C ILE A 86 1.72 5.34 1.30
N HIS A 87 1.94 5.31 0.00
CA HIS A 87 2.90 6.15 -0.72
C HIS A 87 2.21 7.34 -1.39
N TYR A 88 2.66 8.55 -1.07
CA TYR A 88 2.09 9.79 -1.57
C TYR A 88 3.14 10.90 -1.66
N SER A 89 2.76 12.00 -2.32
CA SER A 89 3.59 13.20 -2.41
C SER A 89 3.05 14.28 -1.48
N ARG A 90 3.92 14.88 -0.68
CA ARG A 90 3.62 16.02 0.18
C ARG A 90 4.63 17.12 -0.09
N ASP A 91 4.16 18.31 -0.45
CA ASP A 91 5.00 19.46 -0.79
C ASP A 91 6.08 19.13 -1.86
N GLY A 92 5.71 18.27 -2.83
CA GLY A 92 6.61 17.81 -3.90
C GLY A 92 7.59 16.71 -3.49
N VAL A 93 7.56 16.24 -2.24
CA VAL A 93 8.44 15.18 -1.72
C VAL A 93 7.66 13.87 -1.60
N SER A 94 8.25 12.77 -2.08
CA SER A 94 7.70 11.43 -1.90
C SER A 94 7.94 10.94 -0.48
N VAL A 95 6.84 10.59 0.20
CA VAL A 95 6.83 10.06 1.56
C VAL A 95 5.92 8.84 1.63
N ALA A 96 6.07 8.06 2.70
CA ALA A 96 5.18 6.95 3.00
C ALA A 96 4.70 7.01 4.44
N ASP A 97 3.42 6.67 4.65
CA ASP A 97 2.95 6.28 5.97
C ASP A 97 3.13 4.78 6.12
N VAL A 98 3.76 4.33 7.21
CA VAL A 98 4.04 2.91 7.45
C VAL A 98 3.19 2.40 8.61
N PHE A 99 2.42 1.35 8.37
CA PHE A 99 1.58 0.74 9.38
C PHE A 99 2.43 -0.04 10.38
N ALA A 100 2.49 0.46 11.61
CA ALA A 100 3.14 -0.16 12.76
C ALA A 100 2.07 -0.31 13.85
N PRO A 101 1.19 -1.33 13.75
CA PRO A 101 -0.02 -1.42 14.55
C PRO A 101 0.23 -1.20 16.05
N PRO A 102 -0.65 -0.46 16.74
CA PRO A 102 -1.93 0.06 16.25
C PRO A 102 -1.82 1.37 15.44
N ASP A 103 -0.60 1.93 15.32
CA ASP A 103 -0.38 3.28 14.82
C ASP A 103 0.19 3.30 13.40
N TRP A 104 0.22 4.51 12.84
CA TRP A 104 0.91 4.80 11.59
C TRP A 104 2.14 5.68 11.86
N GLN A 105 3.28 5.27 11.33
CA GLN A 105 4.46 6.13 11.25
C GLN A 105 4.28 7.07 10.07
N ILE A 106 4.04 8.35 10.34
CA ILE A 106 3.59 9.31 9.33
C ILE A 106 4.76 9.91 8.54
N ALA A 107 4.54 10.15 7.25
CA ALA A 107 5.40 10.92 6.35
C ALA A 107 6.88 10.51 6.42
N GLN A 108 7.14 9.21 6.48
CA GLN A 108 8.49 8.67 6.44
C GLN A 108 9.13 8.99 5.08
N PRO A 109 10.35 9.55 5.04
CA PRO A 109 11.03 9.83 3.79
C PRO A 109 11.21 8.55 2.98
N MET A 110 10.78 8.56 1.72
CA MET A 110 11.09 7.46 0.83
C MET A 110 12.53 7.61 0.34
N LEU A 111 13.40 6.70 0.76
CA LEU A 111 14.68 6.54 0.09
C LEU A 111 14.40 6.02 -1.32
N HIS A 112 14.51 6.89 -2.31
CA HIS A 112 14.72 6.44 -3.68
C HIS A 112 16.01 5.63 -3.63
N GLY A 113 15.91 4.31 -3.81
CA GLY A 113 17.09 3.49 -3.99
C GLY A 113 17.94 4.15 -5.06
N VAL A 114 19.09 4.69 -4.66
CA VAL A 114 20.12 5.09 -5.60
C VAL A 114 20.35 3.85 -6.44
N ARG A 115 19.97 3.90 -7.72
CA ARG A 115 20.44 2.93 -8.68
C ARG A 115 21.95 3.07 -8.67
N ASP A 116 22.64 2.18 -7.97
CA ASP A 116 24.04 1.96 -8.25
C ASP A 116 24.11 1.54 -9.72
N ARG A 117 24.74 2.44 -10.48
CA ARG A 117 25.06 2.51 -11.91
C ARG A 117 24.79 1.28 -12.77
#